data_AF-N9EC98-F1
#
_entry.id   AF-N9EC98-F1
#
_cell.length_a   1.000
_cell.length_b   1.000
_cell.length_c   1.000
_cell.angle_alpha   90.00
_cell.angle_beta   90.00
_cell.angle_gamma   90.00
#
_symmetry.space_group_name_H-M   'P 1'
#
loop_
_entity.id
_entity.type
_entity.pdbx_description
1 polymer ?
#
loop_
_entity_poly.entity_id
_entity_poly.type
_entity_poly.pdbx_seq_one_letter_code
_entity_poly.pdbx_strand_id
1 'polypeptide(L)' 'MIQHFTQHELEHVYANAVNTIQSQKNFQDAVKELEEVAQAGHGKAALFLAELYYQGFRVERDSLKAQYWQKMATMQA' A
#
# COMPACT_ATOMS: atom_id res chain seq x y z
N MET A 1 -22.14 -4.22 -3.67
CA MET A 1 -21.76 -2.92 -4.26
C MET A 1 -20.26 -2.93 -4.40
N ILE A 2 -19.74 -3.02 -5.63
CA ILE A 2 -18.29 -2.90 -5.88
C ILE A 2 -17.99 -1.41 -5.74
N GLN A 3 -17.26 -1.02 -4.69
CA GLN A 3 -16.88 0.37 -4.50
C GLN A 3 -16.03 0.80 -5.70
N HIS A 4 -16.58 1.69 -6.53
CA HIS A 4 -15.84 2.30 -7.62
C HIS A 4 -15.00 3.42 -7.02
N PHE A 5 -13.77 3.09 -6.61
CA PHE A 5 -12.81 4.12 -6.28
C PHE A 5 -12.39 4.83 -7.55
N THR A 6 -12.51 6.16 -7.55
CA THR A 6 -11.90 6.98 -8.59
C THR A 6 -10.39 7.01 -8.38
N GLN A 7 -9.62 7.20 -9.45
CA GLN A 7 -8.16 7.30 -9.35
C GLN A 7 -7.71 8.46 -8.43
N HIS A 8 -8.51 9.52 -8.35
CA HIS A 8 -8.29 10.64 -7.45
C HIS A 8 -8.47 10.24 -5.97
N GLU A 9 -9.51 9.46 -5.65
CA GLU A 9 -9.72 8.96 -4.29
C GLU A 9 -8.59 8.01 -3.87
N LEU A 10 -8.14 7.13 -4.78
CA LEU A 10 -7.01 6.23 -4.52
C LEU A 10 -5.73 7.00 -4.21
N GLU A 11 -5.40 8.05 -4.98
CA GLU A 11 -4.21 8.86 -4.73
C GLU A 11 -4.30 9.62 -3.40
N HIS A 12 -5.50 10.11 -3.03
CA HIS A 12 -5.71 10.78 -1.74
C HIS A 12 -5.52 9.83 -0.56
N VAL A 13 -6.14 8.63 -0.61
CA VAL A 13 -5.98 7.62 0.44
C VAL A 13 -4.53 7.15 0.51
N TYR A 14 -3.88 6.91 -0.63
CA TYR A 14 -2.46 6.59 -0.72
C TYR A 14 -1.60 7.64 0.00
N ALA A 15 -1.77 8.93 -0.32
CA ALA A 15 -0.97 9.99 0.27
C ALA A 15 -1.15 10.08 1.80
N ASN A 16 -2.40 9.94 2.28
CA ASN A 16 -2.69 9.96 3.71
C ASN A 16 -2.10 8.75 4.43
N ALA A 17 -2.32 7.55 3.89
CA ALA A 17 -1.81 6.31 4.46
C ALA A 17 -0.28 6.33 4.55
N VAL A 18 0.40 6.74 3.47
CA VAL A 18 1.87 6.85 3.43
C VAL A 18 2.38 7.87 4.44
N ASN A 19 1.75 9.05 4.54
CA ASN A 19 2.13 10.05 5.54
C ASN A 19 1.94 9.54 6.97
N THR A 20 0.85 8.83 7.23
CA THR A 20 0.54 8.23 8.54
C THR A 20 1.55 7.14 8.89
N ILE A 21 1.91 6.26 7.94
CA ILE A 21 2.94 5.25 8.14
C ILE A 21 4.29 5.89 8.48
N GLN A 22 4.65 7.00 7.84
CA GLN A 22 5.93 7.65 8.10
C GLN A 22 6.00 8.41 9.42
N SER A 23 4.90 9.05 9.84
CA SER A 23 4.89 10.02 10.95
C SER A 23 4.23 9.54 12.24
N GLN A 24 3.27 8.63 12.17
CA GLN A 24 2.45 8.23 13.33
C GLN A 24 2.91 6.89 13.92
N LYS A 25 2.61 6.67 15.21
CA LYS A 25 2.86 5.39 15.89
C LYS A 25 1.77 4.35 15.59
N ASN A 26 0.55 4.80 15.35
CA ASN A 26 -0.65 4.03 15.07
C ASN A 26 -0.88 3.89 13.56
N PHE A 27 0.12 3.35 12.85
CA PHE A 27 0.10 3.22 11.39
C PHE A 27 -0.55 1.91 10.88
N GLN A 28 -0.97 1.02 11.78
CA GLN A 28 -1.48 -0.30 11.40
C GLN A 28 -2.74 -0.22 10.51
N ASP A 29 -3.62 0.75 10.79
CA ASP A 29 -4.81 0.95 9.97
C ASP A 29 -4.45 1.59 8.63
N ALA A 30 -3.48 2.50 8.60
CA ALA A 30 -2.95 3.06 7.35
C ALA A 30 -2.31 2.00 6.45
N VAL A 31 -1.69 0.96 7.01
CA VAL A 31 -1.20 -0.19 6.22
C VAL A 31 -2.37 -0.94 5.57
N LYS A 32 -3.48 -1.16 6.30
CA LYS A 32 -4.68 -1.82 5.73
C LYS A 32 -5.32 -0.98 4.63
N GLU A 33 -5.47 0.34 4.85
CA GLU A 33 -5.97 1.26 3.82
C GLU A 33 -5.09 1.20 2.56
N LEU A 34 -3.77 1.14 2.73
CA LEU A 34 -2.84 1.00 1.62
C LEU A 34 -2.98 -0.34 0.88
N GLU A 35 -3.23 -1.44 1.61
CA GLU A 35 -3.52 -2.75 1.04
C GLU A 35 -4.80 -2.73 0.19
N GLU A 36 -5.86 -2.07 0.66
CA GLU A 36 -7.11 -1.88 -0.08
C GLU A 36 -6.88 -1.06 -1.36
N VAL A 37 -6.14 0.05 -1.27
CA VAL A 37 -5.81 0.90 -2.42
C VAL A 37 -4.96 0.15 -3.45
N ALA A 38 -3.99 -0.65 -3.01
CA ALA A 38 -3.20 -1.51 -3.88
C ALA A 38 -4.06 -2.58 -4.57
N GLN A 39 -5.02 -3.20 -3.86
CA GLN A 39 -5.97 -4.17 -4.42
C GLN A 39 -6.96 -3.53 -5.41
N ALA A 40 -7.31 -2.26 -5.21
CA ALA A 40 -8.10 -1.47 -6.16
C ALA A 40 -7.33 -1.08 -7.44
N GLY A 41 -6.04 -1.46 -7.53
CA GLY A 41 -5.21 -1.30 -8.71
C GLY A 41 -4.25 -0.13 -8.71
N HIS A 42 -4.05 0.49 -7.55
CA HIS A 42 -3.08 1.58 -7.43
C HIS A 42 -1.64 1.06 -7.38
N GLY A 43 -0.93 1.11 -8.52
CA GLY A 43 0.43 0.57 -8.65
C GLY A 43 1.44 1.16 -7.65
N LYS A 44 1.37 2.46 -7.33
CA LYS A 44 2.26 3.09 -6.34
C LYS A 44 2.04 2.54 -4.93
N ALA A 45 0.79 2.22 -4.57
CA ALA A 45 0.48 1.68 -3.24
C ALA A 45 1.03 0.26 -3.11
N ALA A 46 0.88 -0.55 -4.16
CA ALA A 46 1.48 -1.88 -4.22
C ALA A 46 3.01 -1.81 -4.14
N LEU A 47 3.66 -0.86 -4.84
CA LEU A 47 5.11 -0.69 -4.75
C LEU A 47 5.55 -0.29 -3.33
N PHE A 48 4.84 0.66 -2.71
CA PHE A 48 5.15 1.08 -1.35
C PHE A 48 5.02 -0.09 -0.35
N LEU A 49 3.98 -0.92 -0.45
CA LEU A 49 3.83 -2.12 0.37
C LEU A 49 4.97 -3.11 0.13
N ALA A 50 5.40 -3.28 -1.11
CA ALA A 50 6.52 -4.14 -1.43
C ALA A 50 7.79 -3.69 -0.71
N GLU A 51 8.11 -2.40 -0.78
CA GLU A 51 9.26 -1.81 -0.10
C GLU A 51 9.12 -1.89 1.43
N LEU A 52 7.94 -1.61 1.97
CA LEU A 52 7.64 -1.67 3.40
C LEU A 52 7.96 -3.06 3.98
N TYR A 53 7.45 -4.12 3.35
CA TYR A 53 7.71 -5.51 3.76
C TYR A 53 9.12 -5.99 3.42
N TYR A 54 9.72 -5.49 2.34
CA TYR A 54 11.09 -5.84 1.98
C TYR A 54 12.11 -5.28 2.98
N GLN A 55 11.92 -4.04 3.41
CA GLN A 55 12.78 -3.36 4.38
C GLN A 55 12.47 -3.77 5.83
N GLY A 56 11.24 -4.22 6.12
CA GLY A 56 10.78 -4.39 7.49
C GLY A 56 10.69 -3.04 8.23
N PHE A 57 10.37 -1.96 7.50
CA PHE A 57 10.22 -0.64 8.10
C PHE A 57 8.87 -0.57 8.82
N ARG A 58 8.90 -0.48 10.15
CA ARG A 58 7.71 -0.43 11.03
C ARG A 58 6.82 -1.69 11.01
N VAL A 59 7.02 -2.60 10.07
CA VAL A 59 6.39 -3.92 9.99
C VAL A 59 7.46 -5.01 10.07
N GLU A 60 7.07 -6.24 10.37
CA GLU A 60 8.00 -7.36 10.27
C GLU A 60 8.40 -7.57 8.80
N ARG A 61 9.70 -7.83 8.57
CA ARG A 61 10.21 -8.07 7.23
C ARG A 61 9.63 -9.37 6.69
N ASP A 62 8.99 -9.29 5.54
CA ASP A 62 8.40 -10.44 4.85
C ASP A 62 8.71 -10.36 3.36
N SER A 63 9.71 -11.13 2.93
CA SER A 63 10.15 -11.18 1.55
C SER A 63 9.15 -11.83 0.60
N LEU A 64 8.25 -12.68 1.09
CA LEU A 64 7.20 -13.29 0.27
C LEU A 64 6.09 -12.27 0.02
N LYS A 65 5.67 -11.57 1.08
CA LYS A 65 4.67 -10.50 0.98
C LYS A 65 5.19 -9.34 0.13
N ALA A 66 6.46 -8.98 0.26
CA ALA A 66 7.09 -7.98 -0.60
C ALA A 66 7.02 -8.36 -2.10
N GLN A 67 7.38 -9.60 -2.46
CA GLN A 67 7.30 -10.08 -3.84
C GLN A 67 5.86 -10.11 -4.37
N TYR A 68 4.89 -10.48 -3.52
CA TYR A 68 3.47 -10.45 -3.88
C TYR A 68 3.03 -9.03 -4.30
N TRP A 69 3.32 -8.03 -3.49
CA TRP A 69 2.95 -6.65 -3.79
C TRP A 69 3.75 -6.07 -4.97
N GLN A 70 5.03 -6.42 -5.10
CA GLN A 70 5.86 -6.03 -6.25
C GLN A 70 5.28 -6.56 -7.57
N LYS A 71 4.80 -7.81 -7.56
CA LYS A 71 4.13 -8.40 -8.73
C LYS A 71 2.84 -7.67 -9.06
N MET A 72 2.03 -7.30 -8.06
CA MET A 72 0.82 -6.51 -8.29
C MET A 72 1.14 -5.11 -8.85
N ALA A 73 2.20 -4.46 -8.37
CA ALA A 73 2.64 -3.15 -8.87
C ALA A 73 3.02 -3.18 -10.35
N THR A 74 3.58 -4.29 -10.83
CA THR A 74 4.02 -4.45 -12.22
C THR A 74 2.91 -4.95 -13.16
N MET A 75 1.84 -5.55 -12.62
CA MET A 75 0.69 -5.99 -13.42
C MET A 75 -0.23 -4.85 -13.87
N GLN A 76 -0.09 -3.65 -13.31
CA GLN A 76 -0.94 -2.48 -13.62
C GLN A 76 -0.15 -1.27 -14.15
N ALA A 77 1.04 -1.50 -14.71
CA ALA A 77 1.84 -0.49 -15.40
C ALA A 77 1.57 -0.47 -16.92
#